data_AF-A0A419FC90-F1
#
_entry.id   AF-A0A419FC90-F1
#
_cell.length_a   1.000
_cell.length_b   1.000
_cell.length_c   1.000
_cell.angle_alpha   90.00
_cell.angle_beta   90.00
_cell.angle_gamma   90.00
#
_symmetry.space_group_name_H-M   'P 1'
#
loop_
_entity.id
_entity.type
_entity.pdbx_description
1 polymer ?
#
loop_
_entity_poly.entity_id
_entity_poly.type
_entity_poly.pdbx_seq_one_letter_code
_entity_poly.pdbx_strand_id
1 'polypeptide(L)'
;MPTLRDAAYAMEESLRQIVEYIVNRKQHLSRYYILIHAKTYDTDTIFSKVVILSTRPPKLLGTVCYEIDNRAGTQKRLWVLPLDIPVDVSLLSEQSVPEAILKSAEGMLIFN
;
A
#
# COMPACT_ATOMS: atom_id res chain seq x y z
N MET A 1 -5.19 23.06 14.05
CA MET A 1 -5.40 21.66 14.46
C MET A 1 -5.23 20.79 13.24
N PRO A 2 -4.52 19.65 13.33
CA PRO A 2 -4.41 18.72 12.21
C PRO A 2 -5.80 18.22 11.80
N THR A 3 -6.06 18.17 10.50
CA THR A 3 -7.31 17.66 9.94
C THR A 3 -7.30 16.13 9.93
N LEU A 4 -8.48 15.51 9.80
CA LEU A 4 -8.58 14.05 9.62
C LEU A 4 -7.79 13.56 8.38
N ARG A 5 -7.65 14.42 7.37
CA ARG A 5 -6.86 14.18 6.17
C ARG A 5 -5.35 14.18 6.47
N ASP A 6 -4.88 15.11 7.30
CA ASP A 6 -3.46 15.16 7.72
C ASP A 6 -3.07 13.91 8.53
N ALA A 7 -3.98 13.44 9.39
CA ALA A 7 -3.79 12.20 10.14
C ALA A 7 -3.74 10.96 9.22
N ALA A 8 -4.62 10.90 8.21
CA ALA A 8 -4.62 9.84 7.21
C ALA A 8 -3.30 9.79 6.41
N TYR A 9 -2.80 10.95 5.96
CA TYR A 9 -1.51 11.02 5.26
C TYR A 9 -0.34 10.59 6.15
N ALA A 10 -0.32 11.02 7.42
CA ALA A 10 0.72 10.60 8.35
C ALA A 10 0.71 9.08 8.60
N MET A 11 -0.47 8.47 8.68
CA MET A 11 -0.61 7.02 8.79
C MET A 11 -0.15 6.28 7.53
N GLU A 12 -0.51 6.78 6.34
CA GLU A 12 -0.08 6.23 5.06
C GLU A 12 1.45 6.27 4.94
N GLU A 13 2.05 7.42 5.25
CA GLU A 13 3.49 7.63 5.20
C GLU A 13 4.23 6.72 6.19
N SER A 14 3.71 6.56 7.40
CA SER A 14 4.27 5.63 8.39
C SER A 14 4.23 4.17 7.90
N LEU A 15 3.10 3.75 7.33
CA LEU A 15 2.97 2.41 6.76
C LEU A 15 3.91 2.21 5.56
N ARG A 16 4.06 3.22 4.69
CA ARG A 16 5.00 3.20 3.57
C ARG A 16 6.42 2.96 4.05
N GLN A 17 6.88 3.72 5.06
CA GLN A 17 8.23 3.57 5.62
C GLN A 17 8.44 2.17 6.23
N ILE A 18 7.44 1.61 6.90
CA ILE A 18 7.52 0.24 7.46
C ILE A 18 7.64 -0.80 6.34
N VAL A 19 6.83 -0.68 5.29
CA VAL A 19 6.88 -1.59 4.14
C VAL A 19 8.23 -1.50 3.44
N GLU A 20 8.73 -0.30 3.16
CA GLU A 20 10.06 -0.09 2.56
C GLU A 20 11.17 -0.71 3.40
N TYR A 21 11.12 -0.50 4.72
CA TYR A 21 12.07 -1.09 5.64
C TYR A 21 12.05 -2.64 5.58
N ILE A 22 10.86 -3.25 5.55
CA ILE A 22 10.70 -4.70 5.43
C ILE A 22 11.28 -5.19 4.10
N VAL A 23 10.91 -4.55 2.99
CA VAL A 23 11.39 -4.92 1.66
C VAL A 23 12.92 -4.88 1.62
N ASN A 24 13.53 -3.80 2.11
CA ASN A 24 14.98 -3.64 2.13
C ASN A 24 15.70 -4.67 3.01
N ARG A 25 15.12 -5.09 4.14
CA ARG A 25 15.74 -6.08 5.04
C ARG A 25 15.50 -7.53 4.64
N LYS A 26 14.43 -7.82 3.91
CA LYS A 26 14.02 -9.19 3.55
C LYS A 26 14.42 -9.59 2.12
N GLN A 27 15.41 -8.91 1.55
CA GLN A 27 15.98 -9.22 0.22
C GLN A 27 16.46 -10.68 0.07
N HIS A 28 16.86 -11.33 1.17
CA HIS A 28 17.28 -12.73 1.19
C HIS A 28 16.14 -13.74 0.96
N LEU A 29 14.87 -13.35 1.16
CA LEU A 29 13.72 -14.20 0.88
C LEU A 29 13.37 -14.14 -0.61
N SER A 30 13.09 -15.27 -1.25
CA SER A 30 12.74 -15.27 -2.69
C SER A 30 11.37 -14.68 -2.97
N ARG A 31 10.37 -15.08 -2.17
CA ARG A 31 8.98 -14.64 -2.26
C ARG A 31 8.34 -14.67 -0.88
N TYR A 32 7.56 -13.65 -0.57
CA TYR A 32 6.81 -13.55 0.68
C TYR A 32 5.64 -12.58 0.53
N TYR A 33 4.78 -12.56 1.53
CA TYR A 33 3.60 -11.71 1.57
C TYR A 33 3.71 -10.74 2.75
N ILE A 34 3.35 -9.48 2.50
CA ILE A 34 3.20 -8.47 3.55
C ILE A 34 1.70 -8.27 3.75
N LEU A 35 1.22 -8.61 4.95
CA LEU A 35 -0.16 -8.45 5.34
C LEU A 35 -0.28 -7.34 6.37
N ILE A 36 -1.06 -6.31 6.04
CA ILE A 36 -1.40 -5.22 6.94
C ILE A 36 -2.80 -5.49 7.47
N HIS A 37 -2.92 -5.62 8.79
CA HIS A 37 -4.19 -5.78 9.47
C HIS A 37 -4.40 -4.60 10.41
N ALA A 38 -5.43 -3.79 10.12
CA ALA A 38 -5.89 -2.75 11.02
C ALA A 38 -7.10 -3.24 11.81
N LYS A 39 -7.11 -3.02 13.12
CA LYS A 39 -8.25 -3.28 13.99
C LYS A 39 -8.45 -2.11 14.94
N THR A 40 -9.69 -1.67 15.07
CA THR A 40 -10.14 -0.72 16.09
C THR A 40 -10.00 -1.37 17.47
N TYR A 41 -9.26 -0.73 18.36
CA TYR A 41 -9.05 -1.21 19.73
C TYR A 41 -10.04 -0.57 20.70
N ASP A 42 -10.29 0.73 20.54
CA ASP A 42 -11.31 1.51 21.22
C ASP A 42 -11.89 2.56 20.26
N THR A 43 -12.75 3.45 20.74
CA THR A 43 -13.47 4.44 19.91
C THR A 43 -12.53 5.35 19.11
N ASP A 44 -11.31 5.58 19.58
CA ASP A 44 -10.39 6.60 19.06
C ASP A 44 -9.05 6.03 18.56
N THR A 45 -8.79 4.73 18.78
CA THR A 45 -7.49 4.09 18.52
C THR A 45 -7.60 2.97 17.50
N ILE A 46 -6.85 3.11 16.41
CA ILE A 46 -6.65 2.07 15.39
C ILE A 46 -5.27 1.44 15.59
N PHE A 47 -5.23 0.11 15.79
CA PHE A 47 -3.98 -0.63 15.79
C PHE A 47 -3.74 -1.30 14.44
N SER A 48 -2.61 -0.95 13.83
CA SER A 48 -2.12 -1.60 12.61
C SER A 48 -1.02 -2.59 12.95
N LYS A 49 -1.17 -3.83 12.48
CA LYS A 49 -0.13 -4.87 12.54
C LYS A 49 0.33 -5.20 11.14
N VAL A 50 1.64 -5.24 10.94
CA VAL A 50 2.27 -5.70 9.70
C VAL A 50 2.84 -7.09 9.95
N VAL A 51 2.41 -8.06 9.17
CA VAL A 51 2.78 -9.47 9.29
C VAL A 51 3.45 -9.92 8.00
N ILE A 52 4.56 -10.64 8.14
CA ILE A 52 5.28 -11.23 7.01
C ILE A 52 4.93 -12.72 6.97
N LEU A 53 4.46 -13.20 5.82
CA LEU A 53 4.04 -14.58 5.63
C LEU A 53 4.82 -15.22 4.48
N SER A 54 5.18 -16.49 4.63
CA SER A 54 5.82 -17.29 3.57
C SER A 54 4.81 -17.80 2.54
N THR A 55 3.56 -18.00 2.96
CA THR A 55 2.46 -18.49 2.13
C THR A 55 1.40 -17.42 1.94
N ARG A 56 0.74 -17.44 0.78
CA ARG A 56 -0.33 -16.50 0.48
C ARG A 56 -1.46 -16.65 1.51
N PRO A 57 -1.85 -15.58 2.21
CA PRO A 57 -2.98 -15.66 3.14
C PRO A 57 -4.30 -15.85 2.37
N PRO A 58 -5.35 -16.39 3.03
CA PRO A 58 -6.71 -16.37 2.49
C PRO A 58 -7.13 -14.95 2.10
N LYS A 59 -7.93 -14.82 1.02
CA LYS A 59 -8.49 -13.52 0.63
C LYS A 59 -9.27 -12.91 1.80
N LEU A 60 -9.20 -11.59 1.94
CA LEU A 60 -9.88 -10.82 3.00
C LEU A 60 -9.35 -11.07 4.43
N LEU A 61 -8.26 -11.83 4.59
CA LEU A 61 -7.48 -11.79 5.82
C LEU A 61 -6.67 -10.48 5.78
N GLY A 62 -6.98 -9.54 6.67
CA GLY A 62 -6.31 -8.24 6.75
C GLY A 62 -6.88 -7.17 5.81
N THR A 63 -6.39 -5.94 6.01
CA THR A 63 -6.83 -4.72 5.32
C THR A 63 -6.15 -4.57 3.97
N VAL A 64 -4.85 -4.83 3.91
CA VAL A 64 -4.05 -4.76 2.68
C VAL A 64 -3.12 -5.95 2.60
N CYS A 65 -2.97 -6.53 1.41
CA CYS A 65 -1.98 -7.59 1.18
C CYS A 65 -1.13 -7.29 -0.06
N TYR A 66 0.18 -7.40 0.11
CA TYR A 66 1.17 -7.36 -0.96
C TYR A 66 1.85 -8.72 -1.11
N GLU A 67 2.16 -9.09 -2.35
CA GLU A 67 3.10 -10.14 -2.70
C GLU A 67 4.40 -9.48 -3.14
N ILE A 68 5.51 -9.93 -2.55
CA ILE A 68 6.85 -9.49 -2.90
C ILE A 68 7.60 -10.67 -3.50
N ASP A 69 8.09 -10.51 -4.72
CA ASP A 69 8.95 -11.47 -5.41
C ASP A 69 10.29 -10.81 -5.71
N ASN A 70 11.27 -11.07 -4.84
CA ASN A 70 12.61 -10.51 -4.97
C ASN A 70 13.40 -11.14 -6.13
N ARG A 71 13.03 -12.36 -6.59
CA ARG A 71 13.68 -12.98 -7.74
C ARG A 71 13.29 -12.30 -9.04
N ALA A 72 12.00 -11.99 -9.18
CA ALA A 72 11.47 -11.27 -10.32
C ALA A 72 11.64 -9.75 -10.19
N GLY A 73 12.00 -9.25 -9.01
CA GLY A 73 12.03 -7.81 -8.71
C GLY A 73 10.65 -7.17 -8.75
N THR A 74 9.59 -7.93 -8.44
CA THR A 74 8.20 -7.46 -8.56
C THR A 74 7.52 -7.34 -7.21
N GLN A 75 6.62 -6.35 -7.13
CA GLN A 75 5.75 -6.12 -5.98
C GLN A 75 4.32 -6.01 -6.49
N LYS A 76 3.42 -6.80 -5.95
CA LYS A 76 2.03 -6.87 -6.41
C LYS A 76 1.07 -6.66 -5.26
N ARG A 77 0.20 -5.64 -5.38
CA ARG A 77 -0.94 -5.45 -4.47
C ARG A 77 -2.01 -6.47 -4.81
N LEU A 78 -2.31 -7.38 -3.88
CA LEU A 78 -3.28 -8.45 -4.09
C LEU A 78 -4.72 -8.00 -3.78
N TRP A 79 -4.92 -7.29 -2.67
CA TRP A 79 -6.19 -6.69 -2.30
C TRP A 79 -6.01 -5.54 -1.31
N VAL A 80 -7.04 -4.71 -1.24
CA VAL A 80 -7.32 -3.67 -0.27
C VAL A 80 -8.79 -3.84 0.14
N LEU A 81 -9.15 -3.63 1.40
CA LEU A 81 -10.56 -3.73 1.82
C LEU A 81 -11.42 -2.68 1.11
N PRO A 82 -12.68 -3.02 0.76
CA PRO A 82 -13.53 -2.23 -0.13
C PRO A 82 -14.06 -0.90 0.45
N LEU A 83 -13.65 -0.50 1.66
CA LEU A 83 -13.96 0.80 2.24
C LEU A 83 -12.83 1.84 2.08
N ASP A 84 -11.66 1.43 1.56
CA ASP A 84 -10.71 2.36 0.96
C ASP A 84 -11.22 2.72 -0.43
N ILE A 85 -12.21 3.62 -0.49
CA ILE A 85 -12.68 4.20 -1.75
C ILE A 85 -11.51 4.98 -2.33
N PRO A 86 -11.00 4.64 -3.54
CA PRO A 86 -9.98 5.44 -4.19
C PRO A 86 -10.53 6.86 -4.37
N VAL A 87 -9.86 7.83 -3.74
CA VAL A 87 -10.16 9.23 -3.98
C VAL A 87 -9.82 9.51 -5.45
N ASP A 88 -10.76 10.10 -6.18
CA ASP A 88 -10.53 10.55 -7.55
C ASP A 88 -9.31 11.49 -7.58
N VAL A 89 -8.33 11.12 -8.40
CA VAL A 89 -7.03 11.79 -8.49
C VAL A 89 -7.18 13.23 -9.00
N SER A 90 -8.33 13.56 -9.58
CA SER A 90 -8.73 14.94 -9.94
C SER A 90 -8.77 15.90 -8.75
N LEU A 91 -8.84 15.40 -7.50
CA LEU A 91 -8.85 16.19 -6.26
C LEU A 91 -7.44 16.36 -5.62
N LEU A 92 -6.38 15.89 -6.29
CA LEU A 92 -4.99 15.99 -5.84
C LEU A 92 -4.13 16.98 -6.66
N SER A 93 -4.69 17.66 -7.67
CA SER A 93 -3.99 18.74 -8.37
C SER A 93 -4.12 20.05 -7.59
N GLU A 94 -3.11 20.43 -6.81
CA GLU A 94 -2.27 21.58 -7.18
C GLU A 94 -0.85 21.52 -6.57
N GLN A 95 -0.36 20.34 -6.17
CA GLN A 95 1.04 20.19 -5.77
C GLN A 95 1.79 19.29 -6.77
N SER A 96 2.31 19.97 -7.79
CA SER A 96 3.37 19.56 -8.74
C SER A 96 3.82 18.10 -8.64
N VAL A 97 3.16 17.23 -9.41
CA VAL A 97 3.66 15.87 -9.67
C VAL A 97 4.79 15.99 -10.71
N PRO A 98 6.01 15.49 -10.44
CA PRO A 98 7.15 15.60 -11.35
C PRO A 98 6.89 14.94 -12.71
N GLU A 99 7.28 15.63 -13.79
CA GLU A 99 7.10 15.30 -15.21
C GLU A 99 7.46 13.86 -15.64
N ALA A 100 8.27 13.15 -14.86
CA ALA A 100 8.64 11.76 -15.13
C ALA A 100 7.44 10.78 -15.03
N ILE A 101 6.40 11.13 -14.27
CA ILE A 101 5.21 10.28 -14.07
C ILE A 101 4.26 10.38 -15.27
N LEU A 102 4.19 11.56 -15.92
CA LEU A 102 3.37 11.78 -17.13
C LEU A 102 3.79 10.88 -18.30
N LYS A 103 5.09 10.62 -18.47
CA LYS A 103 5.59 9.77 -19.57
C LYS A 103 5.26 8.29 -19.44
N SER A 104 4.85 7.79 -18.26
CA SER A 104 4.41 6.39 -18.11
C SER A 104 2.92 6.19 -18.46
N ALA A 105 2.13 7.26 -18.56
CA ALA A 105 0.69 7.16 -18.86
C ALA A 105 0.38 7.05 -20.36
N GLU A 106 1.27 7.49 -21.25
CA GLU A 106 1.05 7.48 -22.70
C GLU A 106 1.21 6.10 -23.37
N GLY A 107 1.62 5.07 -22.61
CA GLY A 107 1.90 3.74 -23.16
C GLY A 107 0.73 2.74 -23.15
N MET A 108 -0.41 3.04 -22.53
CA MET A 108 -1.49 2.06 -22.36
C MET A 108 -2.71 2.40 -23.23
N LEU A 109 -2.55 2.18 -24.54
CA LEU A 109 -3.67 2.01 -25.47
C LEU A 109 -4.46 0.76 -25.06
N ILE A 110 -5.73 0.94 -24.72
CA ILE A 110 -6.69 -0.13 -24.49
C ILE A 110 -7.10 -0.67 -25.87
N PHE A 111 -6.75 -1.94 -26.15
CA PHE A 111 -7.29 -2.69 -27.28
C PHE A 111 -8.74 -3.10 -26.97
N ASN A 112 -9.65 -2.83 -27.91
CA ASN A 112 -10.88 -3.60 -28.14
C ASN A 112 -10.64 -4.50 -29.36
#